data_AF-A0A9P7ZLY9-F1
#
_entry.id   AF-A0A9P7ZLY9-F1
#
_cell.length_a   1.000
_cell.length_b   1.000
_cell.length_c   1.000
_cell.angle_alpha   90.00
_cell.angle_beta   90.00
_cell.angle_gamma   90.00
#
_symmetry.space_group_name_H-M   'P 1'
#
loop_
_entity.id
_entity.type
_entity.pdbx_description
1 polymer ?
#
loop_
_entity_poly.entity_id
_entity_poly.type
_entity_poly.pdbx_seq_one_letter_code
_entity_poly.pdbx_strand_id
1 'polypeptide(L)'
;MNASANGNNEVNDGFLPSAQTTQNEQTVYAQPNATNGHDTNGRIPQSQSFTGFTMLGSSEQSPQRQGMDHGLVQSPEGSLISTMTEPKNYAPRTNGHLITQEPPPKFNLGVVPYNKDSVDNELGSSDNNTNSQDPFAATAAALANPLHMALTPAVKRSDKLNELLNCPGGRPSFDVAMHPDNFPFTESCRTGKAINHGVVKIRNIPFSTKRAEVIAFLGRNSKILNDADEPVHIIMERVTSKTMDAYVEFCTLEDAMRAVERHISNITNSRPSRLGDRAVDVELSSQGSLMRDLFPLATGVIWDGATPEFKPYNAHEPWENFKGFITEEEMIMLVKHVEVPHRSPFSKECPQRPYECLISTLKKFPWSFMDRVTISQRRALFRATCELLRLLTRSLQKGDDVVNLTVQLYRRLTKAAMSCPGFTPLMKDDIAWLANVTESDLPKYNLPPLPGTWRHQYALAAKVNAQPDVINWYISIIRDQSHKDMMTLSIQERNNLQEKAADTDMTWGYFWNELGYERFMGPGFDQMTLGQAAYAELSAIERILYRALPAAKTY
;
A
#
# COMPACT_ATOMS: atom_id res chain seq x y z
N MET A 1 -73.57 -21.01 6.56
CA MET A 1 -74.26 -22.31 6.41
C MET A 1 -73.21 -23.36 6.07
N ASN A 2 -73.01 -24.29 7.01
CA ASN A 2 -72.37 -25.64 7.00
C ASN A 2 -70.98 -25.81 6.34
N ALA A 3 -69.88 -26.03 7.08
CA ALA A 3 -69.45 -27.21 7.89
C ALA A 3 -68.69 -28.27 7.02
N SER A 4 -67.36 -28.43 7.18
CA SER A 4 -66.65 -29.49 7.97
C SER A 4 -66.39 -30.77 7.13
N ALA A 5 -65.37 -31.62 7.25
CA ALA A 5 -64.06 -31.70 7.92
C ALA A 5 -63.39 -33.06 7.52
N ASN A 6 -62.07 -33.20 7.74
CA ASN A 6 -61.25 -34.44 7.95
C ASN A 6 -60.99 -35.41 6.77
N GLY A 7 -59.80 -36.02 6.60
CA GLY A 7 -58.56 -36.03 7.40
C GLY A 7 -57.43 -36.90 6.77
N ASN A 8 -56.20 -36.67 7.26
CA ASN A 8 -54.94 -37.47 7.44
C ASN A 8 -54.90 -38.95 6.93
N ASN A 9 -53.78 -39.60 6.55
CA ASN A 9 -52.36 -39.50 6.97
C ASN A 9 -51.44 -40.44 6.12
N GLU A 10 -50.10 -40.33 6.33
CA GLU A 10 -48.97 -41.26 6.00
C GLU A 10 -48.33 -41.16 4.58
N VAL A 11 -47.15 -40.54 4.40
CA VAL A 11 -45.75 -40.91 4.76
C VAL A 11 -45.22 -42.15 4.03
N ASN A 12 -44.40 -41.97 2.99
CA ASN A 12 -43.02 -42.49 3.00
C ASN A 12 -42.10 -41.93 1.89
N ASP A 13 -40.81 -41.97 2.24
CA ASP A 13 -39.61 -41.42 1.63
C ASP A 13 -39.27 -41.82 0.17
N GLY A 14 -38.49 -40.97 -0.50
CA GLY A 14 -37.85 -41.30 -1.78
C GLY A 14 -37.03 -40.17 -2.39
N PHE A 15 -35.83 -39.95 -1.84
CA PHE A 15 -34.70 -39.16 -2.33
C PHE A 15 -34.62 -38.88 -3.86
N LEU A 16 -34.43 -37.62 -4.23
CA LEU A 16 -33.86 -37.19 -5.52
C LEU A 16 -32.68 -36.23 -5.27
N PRO A 17 -31.55 -36.36 -5.98
CA PRO A 17 -30.32 -35.64 -5.65
C PRO A 17 -30.31 -34.22 -6.23
N SER A 18 -29.76 -33.33 -5.42
CA SER A 18 -29.41 -31.94 -5.70
C SER A 18 -28.30 -31.85 -6.76
N ALA A 19 -28.61 -31.19 -7.87
CA ALA A 19 -27.61 -30.77 -8.85
C ALA A 19 -26.73 -29.66 -8.23
N GLN A 20 -25.47 -29.99 -8.01
CA GLN A 20 -24.41 -29.02 -7.72
C GLN A 20 -24.05 -28.31 -9.03
N THR A 21 -24.37 -27.03 -9.12
CA THR A 21 -23.89 -26.16 -10.21
C THR A 21 -22.46 -25.74 -9.89
N THR A 22 -21.49 -26.52 -10.36
CA THR A 22 -20.09 -26.13 -10.47
C THR A 22 -19.96 -25.05 -11.54
N GLN A 23 -19.88 -23.78 -11.12
CA GLN A 23 -19.46 -22.70 -12.01
C GLN A 23 -17.93 -22.68 -12.06
N ASN A 24 -17.40 -23.19 -13.17
CA ASN A 24 -15.99 -23.07 -13.54
C ASN A 24 -15.65 -21.59 -13.77
N GLU A 25 -14.73 -21.07 -12.95
CA GLU A 25 -14.02 -19.81 -13.22
C GLU A 25 -13.04 -20.03 -14.38
N GLN A 26 -13.47 -19.73 -15.60
CA GLN A 26 -12.58 -19.61 -16.75
C GLN A 26 -12.07 -18.17 -16.87
N THR A 27 -10.80 -17.99 -16.57
CA THR A 27 -10.03 -16.77 -16.89
C THR A 27 -9.86 -16.68 -18.40
N VAL A 28 -10.70 -15.88 -19.06
CA VAL A 28 -10.60 -15.63 -20.50
C VAL A 28 -9.54 -14.56 -20.75
N TYR A 29 -8.41 -14.95 -21.34
CA TYR A 29 -7.45 -14.03 -21.94
C TYR A 29 -8.08 -13.42 -23.20
N ALA A 30 -8.27 -12.10 -23.20
CA ALA A 30 -8.67 -11.37 -24.41
C ALA A 30 -7.45 -11.21 -25.34
N GLN A 31 -7.47 -11.91 -26.48
CA GLN A 31 -6.60 -11.60 -27.62
C GLN A 31 -7.19 -10.44 -28.44
N PRO A 32 -6.39 -9.47 -28.91
CA PRO A 32 -6.85 -8.47 -29.86
C PRO A 32 -6.85 -9.03 -31.28
N ASN A 33 -8.01 -8.96 -31.94
CA ASN A 33 -8.21 -9.30 -33.35
C ASN A 33 -7.43 -8.37 -34.29
N ALA A 34 -6.76 -8.98 -35.25
CA ALA A 34 -6.10 -8.35 -36.38
C ALA A 34 -7.12 -7.90 -37.44
N THR A 35 -6.93 -6.70 -37.99
CA THR A 35 -7.50 -6.30 -39.29
C THR A 35 -6.38 -6.03 -40.28
N ASN A 36 -6.45 -6.76 -41.40
CA ASN A 36 -5.57 -6.68 -42.55
C ASN A 36 -5.57 -5.31 -43.21
N GLY A 37 -4.39 -4.87 -43.64
CA GLY A 37 -4.17 -3.78 -44.59
C GLY A 37 -2.74 -3.88 -45.13
N HIS A 38 -2.61 -4.41 -46.34
CA HIS A 38 -1.38 -4.50 -47.12
C HIS A 38 -0.72 -3.11 -47.28
N ASP A 39 0.59 -3.01 -47.06
CA ASP A 39 1.48 -2.34 -48.01
C ASP A 39 2.96 -2.68 -47.81
N THR A 40 3.68 -2.58 -48.92
CA THR A 40 4.96 -3.21 -49.26
C THR A 40 6.21 -2.44 -48.84
N ASN A 41 7.34 -3.18 -48.74
CA ASN A 41 8.73 -2.76 -48.89
C ASN A 41 9.40 -1.87 -47.82
N GLY A 42 10.54 -2.36 -47.31
CA GLY A 42 11.71 -1.49 -47.11
C GLY A 42 12.37 -1.52 -45.72
N ARG A 43 13.45 -2.28 -45.63
CA ARG A 43 14.72 -1.98 -44.90
C ARG A 43 14.66 -1.45 -43.46
N ILE A 44 15.27 -2.25 -42.59
CA ILE A 44 15.97 -1.85 -41.35
C ILE A 44 16.81 -0.58 -41.57
N PRO A 45 16.87 0.33 -40.58
CA PRO A 45 18.09 1.07 -40.34
C PRO A 45 18.64 0.85 -38.92
N GLN A 46 19.91 0.47 -38.91
CA GLN A 46 20.82 0.46 -37.78
C GLN A 46 21.14 1.88 -37.30
N SER A 47 21.58 1.93 -36.04
CA SER A 47 22.36 2.95 -35.34
C SER A 47 23.14 3.96 -36.20
N GLN A 48 23.10 5.24 -35.80
CA GLN A 48 24.25 6.13 -35.92
C GLN A 48 24.49 6.92 -34.62
N SER A 49 25.66 6.66 -34.05
CA SER A 49 26.39 7.45 -33.07
C SER A 49 26.98 8.71 -33.71
N PHE A 50 27.02 9.83 -32.99
CA PHE A 50 27.94 10.93 -33.29
C PHE A 50 28.50 11.56 -32.00
N THR A 51 29.82 11.46 -31.88
CA THR A 51 30.72 12.21 -31.00
C THR A 51 31.22 13.47 -31.71
N GLY A 52 31.40 14.58 -31.00
CA GLY A 52 32.11 15.76 -31.52
C GLY A 52 32.20 16.92 -30.53
N PHE A 53 33.38 17.05 -29.91
CA PHE A 53 33.82 18.05 -28.91
C PHE A 53 34.23 19.41 -29.51
N THR A 54 34.08 20.52 -28.75
CA THR A 54 35.06 21.61 -28.39
C THR A 54 34.30 22.88 -27.94
N MET A 55 34.40 23.39 -26.71
CA MET A 55 35.46 24.14 -25.98
C MET A 55 35.56 25.66 -26.29
N LEU A 56 35.73 26.44 -25.20
CA LEU A 56 36.01 27.90 -25.00
C LEU A 56 34.83 28.62 -24.32
N GLY A 57 34.96 29.42 -23.27
CA GLY A 57 36.10 30.01 -22.58
C GLY A 57 35.56 31.18 -21.74
N SER A 58 36.00 31.29 -20.50
CA SER A 58 35.62 32.18 -19.40
C SER A 58 35.73 33.69 -19.64
N SER A 59 35.05 34.52 -18.83
CA SER A 59 35.67 35.55 -17.94
C SER A 59 34.63 36.38 -17.16
N GLU A 60 34.82 36.44 -15.84
CA GLU A 60 34.19 37.38 -14.89
C GLU A 60 35.01 38.69 -14.82
N GLN A 61 34.33 39.83 -14.62
CA GLN A 61 34.91 41.04 -14.03
C GLN A 61 33.89 41.74 -13.13
N SER A 62 34.29 41.94 -11.87
CA SER A 62 33.66 42.82 -10.87
C SER A 62 33.85 44.31 -11.23
N PRO A 63 33.09 45.25 -10.61
CA PRO A 63 33.71 45.99 -9.51
C PRO A 63 32.81 46.48 -8.34
N GLN A 64 33.51 46.72 -7.24
CA GLN A 64 33.35 47.49 -5.99
C GLN A 64 32.23 48.55 -5.75
N ARG A 65 31.57 48.39 -4.57
CA ARG A 65 31.45 49.26 -3.35
C ARG A 65 30.83 50.69 -3.34
N GLN A 66 30.27 50.98 -2.13
CA GLN A 66 29.75 52.24 -1.51
C GLN A 66 28.32 52.63 -1.92
N GLY A 67 27.40 53.12 -1.07
CA GLY A 67 27.35 53.46 0.36
C GLY A 67 26.03 54.21 0.66
N MET A 68 25.52 54.05 1.89
CA MET A 68 24.60 54.86 2.73
C MET A 68 23.55 55.86 2.16
N ASP A 69 22.35 55.80 2.78
CA ASP A 69 21.68 56.85 3.58
C ASP A 69 20.24 57.35 3.23
N HIS A 70 19.44 57.38 4.31
CA HIS A 70 18.31 58.24 4.74
C HIS A 70 17.09 58.62 3.84
N GLY A 71 15.89 58.44 4.43
CA GLY A 71 15.01 59.58 4.73
C GLY A 71 13.64 59.73 4.02
N LEU A 72 12.56 59.41 4.75
CA LEU A 72 11.30 60.16 4.96
C LEU A 72 10.43 60.70 3.77
N VAL A 73 9.17 60.23 3.78
CA VAL A 73 7.89 61.00 3.76
C VAL A 73 7.21 61.37 2.40
N GLN A 74 5.88 61.13 2.42
CA GLN A 74 4.75 61.74 1.67
C GLN A 74 4.26 61.15 0.32
N SER A 75 3.00 60.69 0.33
CA SER A 75 2.07 60.49 -0.81
C SER A 75 1.60 61.84 -1.40
N PRO A 76 1.02 61.94 -2.63
CA PRO A 76 -0.37 61.48 -2.91
C PRO A 76 -0.70 61.00 -4.36
N GLU A 77 -1.85 60.30 -4.44
CA GLU A 77 -2.86 60.09 -5.52
C GLU A 77 -2.51 60.03 -7.03
N GLY A 78 -3.02 58.98 -7.71
CA GLY A 78 -3.33 59.01 -9.16
C GLY A 78 -3.40 57.67 -9.91
N SER A 79 -4.63 57.19 -10.18
CA SER A 79 -5.10 56.37 -11.33
C SER A 79 -4.65 54.92 -11.59
N LEU A 80 -5.59 54.00 -11.34
CA LEU A 80 -6.16 52.98 -12.25
C LEU A 80 -5.24 52.26 -13.26
N ILE A 81 -4.74 51.06 -12.91
CA ILE A 81 -4.73 49.84 -13.75
C ILE A 81 -4.79 48.62 -12.81
N SER A 82 -5.88 47.85 -12.87
CA SER A 82 -6.06 46.61 -12.10
C SER A 82 -5.23 45.48 -12.70
N THR A 83 -4.14 45.11 -12.04
CA THR A 83 -3.42 43.86 -12.24
C THR A 83 -3.71 42.95 -11.06
N MET A 84 -4.36 41.81 -11.35
CA MET A 84 -4.68 40.77 -10.38
C MET A 84 -3.37 40.20 -9.80
N THR A 85 -3.19 40.36 -8.49
CA THR A 85 -2.02 39.94 -7.74
C THR A 85 -2.26 38.59 -7.07
N GLU A 86 -1.28 37.72 -7.22
CA GLU A 86 -1.10 36.42 -6.60
C GLU A 86 -1.07 36.53 -5.05
N PRO A 87 -1.62 35.56 -4.28
CA PRO A 87 -1.61 35.64 -2.82
C PRO A 87 -0.21 35.44 -2.23
N LYS A 88 0.13 36.31 -1.28
CA LYS A 88 1.42 36.38 -0.57
C LYS A 88 1.74 35.09 0.20
N ASN A 89 2.88 34.49 -0.14
CA ASN A 89 3.57 33.43 0.59
C ASN A 89 3.88 33.83 2.06
N TYR A 90 3.43 33.00 3.01
CA TYR A 90 3.87 33.00 4.40
C TYR A 90 4.98 31.96 4.58
N ALA A 91 6.23 32.38 4.39
CA ALA A 91 7.40 31.67 4.91
C ALA A 91 8.08 32.58 5.95
N PRO A 92 8.36 32.11 7.19
CA PRO A 92 9.12 32.89 8.15
C PRO A 92 10.58 33.00 7.69
N ARG A 93 11.08 34.23 7.55
CA ARG A 93 12.51 34.52 7.38
C ARG A 93 13.22 34.25 8.71
N THR A 94 14.15 33.30 8.73
CA THR A 94 15.09 33.11 9.84
C THR A 94 16.26 34.08 9.69
N ASN A 95 16.52 34.83 10.76
CA ASN A 95 17.62 35.78 10.86
C ASN A 95 18.99 35.11 10.68
N GLY A 96 19.90 35.83 10.03
CA GLY A 96 21.22 35.37 9.66
C GLY A 96 22.08 34.96 10.85
N HIS A 97 22.58 33.73 10.79
CA HIS A 97 23.81 33.30 11.43
C HIS A 97 24.68 32.62 10.37
N LEU A 98 25.96 32.98 10.34
CA LEU A 98 26.96 32.39 9.44
C LEU A 98 27.03 30.87 9.63
N ILE A 99 26.79 30.12 8.56
CA ILE A 99 26.91 28.67 8.50
C ILE A 99 28.42 28.34 8.48
N THR A 100 28.92 27.77 9.57
CA THR A 100 30.23 27.10 9.58
C THR A 100 30.17 25.86 8.70
N GLN A 101 31.08 25.76 7.73
CA GLN A 101 31.22 24.59 6.85
C GLN A 101 31.87 23.41 7.57
N GLU A 102 31.15 22.79 8.51
CA GLU A 102 31.51 21.47 9.01
C GLU A 102 30.43 20.46 8.57
N PRO A 103 30.85 19.28 8.05
CA PRO A 103 29.91 18.24 7.64
C PRO A 103 29.12 17.74 8.87
N PRO A 104 27.84 17.37 8.68
CA PRO A 104 27.00 16.88 9.78
C PRO A 104 27.63 15.62 10.41
N PRO A 105 27.50 15.44 11.75
CA PRO A 105 28.10 14.32 12.44
C PRO A 105 27.51 12.99 11.96
N LYS A 106 28.38 11.99 11.77
CA LYS A 106 28.00 10.63 11.36
C LYS A 106 27.08 10.00 12.40
N PHE A 107 25.97 9.42 11.94
CA PHE A 107 25.07 8.58 12.74
C PHE A 107 25.82 7.30 13.16
N ASN A 108 26.18 7.19 14.45
CA ASN A 108 26.70 5.95 15.02
C ASN A 108 25.52 5.05 15.43
N LEU A 109 25.29 3.97 14.68
CA LEU A 109 24.50 2.82 15.13
C LEU A 109 25.37 1.94 16.04
N GLY A 110 25.73 2.48 17.20
CA GLY A 110 26.35 1.74 18.30
C GLY A 110 25.26 1.10 19.15
N VAL A 111 25.26 -0.23 19.15
CA VAL A 111 24.51 -1.12 20.06
C VAL A 111 24.49 -0.56 21.48
N VAL A 112 23.30 -0.40 22.06
CA VAL A 112 23.11 -0.06 23.47
C VAL A 112 23.62 -1.25 24.31
N PRO A 113 24.64 -1.08 25.17
CA PRO A 113 25.05 -2.13 26.07
C PRO A 113 24.09 -2.19 27.27
N TYR A 114 23.66 -3.40 27.57
CA TYR A 114 22.88 -3.77 28.73
C TYR A 114 23.75 -3.58 29.99
N ASN A 115 23.46 -2.56 30.80
CA ASN A 115 24.09 -2.38 32.11
C ASN A 115 23.52 -3.40 33.08
N LYS A 116 24.40 -4.26 33.60
CA LYS A 116 24.14 -5.15 34.73
C LYS A 116 25.19 -4.84 35.78
N ASP A 117 24.83 -3.98 36.72
CA ASP A 117 25.65 -3.73 37.90
C ASP A 117 25.31 -4.73 39.01
N SER A 118 26.41 -5.26 39.56
CA SER A 118 26.69 -5.62 40.96
C SER A 118 25.86 -6.68 41.69
N VAL A 119 26.47 -7.85 41.86
CA VAL A 119 26.63 -8.49 43.19
C VAL A 119 28.01 -9.15 43.25
N ASP A 120 28.86 -8.68 44.17
CA ASP A 120 30.11 -9.31 44.59
C ASP A 120 29.86 -10.63 45.33
N ASN A 121 30.63 -11.69 45.06
CA ASN A 121 31.58 -12.26 46.02
C ASN A 121 32.25 -13.58 45.56
N GLU A 122 33.53 -13.66 45.97
CA GLU A 122 34.30 -14.85 46.38
C GLU A 122 34.94 -15.83 45.36
N LEU A 123 36.27 -15.69 45.31
CA LEU A 123 37.32 -16.71 45.58
C LEU A 123 37.40 -18.00 44.73
N GLY A 124 38.59 -18.22 44.15
CA GLY A 124 39.08 -19.57 43.87
C GLY A 124 40.06 -19.69 42.71
N SER A 125 41.35 -19.80 43.03
CA SER A 125 42.50 -20.07 42.16
C SER A 125 42.38 -21.31 41.26
N SER A 126 43.04 -21.30 40.09
CA SER A 126 44.31 -22.02 39.85
C SER A 126 44.65 -22.25 38.37
N ASP A 127 45.87 -21.81 38.03
CA ASP A 127 46.92 -22.50 37.27
C ASP A 127 46.80 -22.82 35.76
N ASN A 128 47.67 -22.10 35.01
CA ASN A 128 48.72 -22.59 34.10
C ASN A 128 48.36 -23.66 33.04
N ASN A 129 48.53 -23.32 31.76
CA ASN A 129 49.80 -23.65 31.08
C ASN A 129 49.97 -22.93 29.73
N THR A 130 51.20 -22.48 29.50
CA THR A 130 51.73 -21.88 28.28
C THR A 130 52.04 -22.94 27.21
N ASN A 131 51.72 -22.67 25.94
CA ASN A 131 52.66 -22.99 24.86
C ASN A 131 52.44 -22.14 23.61
N SER A 132 53.48 -21.38 23.27
CA SER A 132 53.68 -20.62 22.05
C SER A 132 54.23 -21.52 20.93
N GLN A 133 53.66 -21.46 19.71
CA GLN A 133 54.40 -21.10 18.47
C GLN A 133 53.59 -21.35 17.16
N ASP A 134 53.70 -20.32 16.32
CA ASP A 134 53.63 -20.17 14.85
C ASP A 134 52.31 -20.18 14.04
N PRO A 135 52.17 -19.23 13.06
CA PRO A 135 50.88 -18.74 12.58
C PRO A 135 50.68 -18.93 11.06
N PHE A 136 51.02 -20.10 10.49
CA PHE A 136 50.98 -20.28 9.03
C PHE A 136 50.37 -21.59 8.50
N ALA A 137 49.51 -22.27 9.26
CA ALA A 137 48.97 -23.59 8.84
C ALA A 137 47.46 -23.82 9.08
N ALA A 138 46.62 -22.79 9.19
CA ALA A 138 45.20 -22.96 9.49
C ALA A 138 44.26 -22.17 8.55
N THR A 139 44.25 -22.50 7.25
CA THR A 139 43.18 -22.04 6.34
C THR A 139 42.68 -23.12 5.36
N ALA A 140 42.87 -24.41 5.67
CA ALA A 140 42.48 -25.48 4.74
C ALA A 140 41.59 -26.60 5.33
N ALA A 141 41.10 -26.50 6.56
CA ALA A 141 40.39 -27.62 7.22
C ALA A 141 39.13 -27.22 8.01
N ALA A 142 38.22 -26.45 7.40
CA ALA A 142 36.88 -26.18 7.96
C ALA A 142 35.73 -26.53 6.99
N LEU A 143 35.93 -27.51 6.10
CA LEU A 143 34.89 -28.04 5.20
C LEU A 143 34.55 -29.52 5.43
N ALA A 144 34.71 -30.03 6.66
CA ALA A 144 34.20 -31.34 7.00
C ALA A 144 34.06 -31.51 8.52
N ASN A 145 32.89 -31.17 9.07
CA ASN A 145 32.20 -32.06 10.00
C ASN A 145 30.75 -31.60 10.22
N PRO A 146 29.75 -32.43 9.86
CA PRO A 146 28.38 -32.27 10.30
C PRO A 146 28.26 -32.90 11.68
N LEU A 147 27.77 -32.19 12.69
CA LEU A 147 27.05 -32.70 13.87
C LEU A 147 26.91 -31.59 14.92
N HIS A 148 25.90 -30.73 14.75
CA HIS A 148 25.00 -30.35 15.85
C HIS A 148 23.81 -29.56 15.27
N MET A 149 22.81 -30.27 14.74
CA MET A 149 21.46 -29.71 14.60
C MET A 149 20.59 -30.48 15.57
N ALA A 150 20.45 -29.94 16.79
CA ALA A 150 19.50 -30.44 17.76
C ALA A 150 18.08 -30.24 17.21
N LEU A 151 17.42 -31.36 16.91
CA LEU A 151 15.98 -31.60 16.95
C LEU A 151 15.08 -30.36 16.73
N THR A 152 14.99 -29.88 15.49
CA THR A 152 13.74 -29.30 15.03
C THR A 152 12.79 -30.47 14.70
N PRO A 153 11.52 -30.45 15.13
CA PRO A 153 10.58 -31.45 14.64
C PRO A 153 10.58 -31.35 13.11
N ALA A 154 10.81 -32.47 12.42
CA ALA A 154 10.77 -32.51 10.96
C ALA A 154 9.47 -31.85 10.51
N VAL A 155 9.57 -30.65 9.93
CA VAL A 155 8.41 -29.91 9.45
C VAL A 155 7.79 -30.82 8.40
N LYS A 156 6.63 -31.39 8.74
CA LYS A 156 5.92 -32.29 7.83
C LYS A 156 5.61 -31.46 6.58
N ARG A 157 6.16 -31.91 5.46
CA ARG A 157 5.83 -31.37 4.14
C ARG A 157 4.32 -31.51 3.94
N SER A 158 3.72 -30.45 3.45
CA SER A 158 2.30 -30.40 3.17
C SER A 158 1.92 -31.33 2.02
N ASP A 159 0.65 -31.76 1.99
CA ASP A 159 0.14 -32.62 0.93
C ASP A 159 0.24 -31.94 -0.44
N LYS A 160 0.09 -30.61 -0.52
CA LYS A 160 0.23 -29.87 -1.77
C LYS A 160 1.66 -29.89 -2.28
N LEU A 161 2.64 -29.73 -1.40
CA LEU A 161 4.04 -29.83 -1.81
C LEU A 161 4.43 -31.28 -2.15
N ASN A 162 3.86 -32.27 -1.46
CA ASN A 162 4.04 -33.68 -1.84
C ASN A 162 3.48 -33.96 -3.24
N GLU A 163 2.27 -33.49 -3.54
CA GLU A 163 1.64 -33.63 -4.86
C GLU A 163 2.48 -32.97 -5.95
N LEU A 164 2.92 -31.72 -5.75
CA LEU A 164 3.72 -30.97 -6.70
C LEU A 164 5.06 -31.67 -7.02
N LEU A 165 5.67 -32.31 -6.02
CA LEU A 165 6.94 -33.01 -6.15
C LEU A 165 6.80 -34.49 -6.51
N ASN A 166 5.57 -35.01 -6.64
CA ASN A 166 5.29 -36.39 -7.01
C ASN A 166 5.52 -36.64 -8.52
N CYS A 167 6.74 -36.37 -8.96
CA CYS A 167 7.20 -36.53 -10.33
C CYS A 167 8.45 -37.43 -10.35
N PRO A 168 8.69 -38.22 -11.42
CA PRO A 168 9.81 -39.17 -11.48
C PRO A 168 11.21 -38.56 -11.23
N GLY A 169 11.38 -37.25 -11.44
CA GLY A 169 12.63 -36.52 -11.20
C GLY A 169 12.68 -35.72 -9.90
N GLY A 170 11.67 -35.83 -9.02
CA GLY A 170 11.57 -35.04 -7.78
C GLY A 170 11.40 -33.53 -7.98
N ARG A 171 11.17 -33.09 -9.23
CA ARG A 171 10.85 -31.71 -9.62
C ARG A 171 9.74 -31.73 -10.67
N PRO A 172 8.74 -30.83 -10.57
CA PRO A 172 7.72 -30.67 -11.61
C PRO A 172 8.34 -30.09 -12.89
N SER A 173 7.66 -30.29 -14.04
CA SER A 173 7.99 -29.52 -15.24
C SER A 173 7.64 -28.04 -15.04
N PHE A 174 8.22 -27.19 -15.88
CA PHE A 174 7.89 -25.77 -15.93
C PHE A 174 6.37 -25.52 -16.05
N ASP A 175 5.69 -26.20 -16.97
CA ASP A 175 4.23 -26.03 -17.18
C ASP A 175 3.41 -26.42 -15.96
N VAL A 176 3.80 -27.48 -15.25
CA VAL A 176 3.13 -27.92 -14.02
C VAL A 176 3.35 -26.91 -12.88
N ALA A 177 4.55 -26.35 -12.76
CA ALA A 177 4.86 -25.35 -11.74
C ALA A 177 4.18 -24.00 -12.01
N MET A 178 4.10 -23.57 -13.27
CA MET A 178 3.43 -22.32 -13.65
C MET A 178 1.90 -22.46 -13.73
N HIS A 179 1.35 -23.67 -13.63
CA HIS A 179 -0.10 -23.88 -13.61
C HIS A 179 -0.76 -23.06 -12.48
N PRO A 180 -1.89 -22.37 -12.73
CA PRO A 180 -2.54 -21.52 -11.73
C PRO A 180 -2.86 -22.21 -10.39
N ASP A 181 -3.11 -23.53 -10.40
CA ASP A 181 -3.39 -24.31 -9.18
C ASP A 181 -2.15 -24.61 -8.32
N ASN A 182 -0.95 -24.47 -8.88
CA ASN A 182 0.32 -24.79 -8.22
C ASN A 182 1.17 -23.54 -7.94
N PHE A 183 1.08 -22.53 -8.80
CA PHE A 183 1.84 -21.29 -8.66
C PHE A 183 1.31 -20.46 -7.47
N PRO A 184 2.12 -20.16 -6.44
CA PRO A 184 1.62 -19.64 -5.17
C PRO A 184 1.53 -18.11 -5.10
N PHE A 185 1.97 -17.38 -6.15
CA PHE A 185 2.01 -15.93 -6.14
C PHE A 185 0.83 -15.32 -6.92
N THR A 186 0.41 -14.14 -6.52
CA THR A 186 -0.67 -13.36 -7.15
C THR A 186 -0.38 -11.88 -7.07
N GLU A 187 -1.00 -11.11 -7.97
CA GLU A 187 -1.02 -9.65 -7.91
C GLU A 187 -1.96 -9.23 -6.77
N SER A 188 -1.43 -8.68 -5.68
CA SER A 188 -2.21 -8.39 -4.45
C SER A 188 -3.30 -7.35 -4.65
N CYS A 189 -3.15 -6.49 -5.66
CA CYS A 189 -4.04 -5.39 -5.94
C CYS A 189 -5.24 -5.80 -6.81
N ARG A 190 -5.17 -6.95 -7.52
CA ARG A 190 -6.23 -7.43 -8.42
C ARG A 190 -7.39 -8.13 -7.67
N THR A 191 -7.18 -8.54 -6.41
CA THR A 191 -8.09 -9.41 -5.65
C THR A 191 -9.38 -8.76 -5.14
N GLY A 192 -9.70 -7.52 -5.52
CA GLY A 192 -10.94 -6.83 -5.11
C GLY A 192 -11.80 -6.43 -6.30
N LYS A 193 -13.02 -6.97 -6.39
CA LYS A 193 -14.06 -6.41 -7.27
C LYS A 193 -14.69 -5.20 -6.59
N ALA A 194 -14.88 -4.11 -7.32
CA ALA A 194 -15.67 -2.98 -6.84
C ALA A 194 -17.09 -3.45 -6.49
N ILE A 195 -17.54 -3.16 -5.27
CA ILE A 195 -18.89 -3.51 -4.79
C ILE A 195 -19.68 -2.21 -4.65
N ASN A 196 -20.88 -2.21 -5.22
CA ASN A 196 -21.82 -1.10 -5.09
C ASN A 196 -22.81 -1.42 -3.97
N HIS A 197 -22.82 -0.58 -2.94
CA HIS A 197 -23.75 -0.66 -1.83
C HIS A 197 -24.88 0.37 -1.98
N GLY A 198 -25.94 0.24 -1.19
CA GLY A 198 -26.89 1.33 -1.02
C GLY A 198 -26.20 2.48 -0.28
N VAL A 199 -26.32 3.71 -0.75
CA VAL A 199 -25.62 4.85 -0.14
C VAL A 199 -26.60 5.97 0.18
N VAL A 200 -26.48 6.53 1.39
CA VAL A 200 -27.17 7.73 1.80
C VAL A 200 -26.15 8.83 2.05
N LYS A 201 -26.45 10.04 1.59
CA LYS A 201 -25.66 11.24 1.91
C LYS A 201 -26.40 12.06 2.96
N ILE A 202 -25.69 12.43 4.02
CA ILE A 202 -26.16 13.32 5.08
C ILE A 202 -25.43 14.64 4.91
N ARG A 203 -26.19 15.66 4.51
CA ARG A 203 -25.67 17.00 4.24
C ARG A 203 -25.77 17.88 5.48
N ASN A 204 -24.97 18.95 5.50
CA ASN A 204 -25.06 20.01 6.52
C ASN A 204 -24.75 19.54 7.95
N ILE A 205 -23.90 18.53 8.11
CA ILE A 205 -23.51 18.02 9.42
C ILE A 205 -22.65 19.04 10.20
N PRO A 206 -22.70 19.06 11.55
CA PRO A 206 -21.74 19.78 12.38
C PRO A 206 -20.29 19.39 12.05
N PHE A 207 -19.34 20.33 12.16
CA PHE A 207 -17.94 20.02 11.85
C PHE A 207 -17.36 18.96 12.80
N SER A 208 -17.79 18.97 14.05
CA SER A 208 -17.41 18.03 15.13
C SER A 208 -18.14 16.69 15.10
N THR A 209 -18.99 16.45 14.09
CA THR A 209 -19.76 15.21 13.95
C THR A 209 -18.87 13.98 14.06
N LYS A 210 -19.26 13.04 14.91
CA LYS A 210 -18.57 11.77 15.14
C LYS A 210 -19.28 10.64 14.42
N ARG A 211 -18.51 9.61 14.05
CA ARG A 211 -19.04 8.36 13.48
C ARG A 211 -20.18 7.77 14.29
N ALA A 212 -20.03 7.70 15.62
CA ALA A 212 -21.04 7.13 16.50
C ALA A 212 -22.37 7.92 16.48
N GLU A 213 -22.31 9.23 16.30
CA GLU A 213 -23.51 10.09 16.21
C GLU A 213 -24.25 9.84 14.90
N VAL A 214 -23.53 9.64 13.79
CA VAL A 214 -24.13 9.27 12.49
C VAL A 214 -24.84 7.91 12.59
N ILE A 215 -24.24 6.93 13.25
CA ILE A 215 -24.85 5.61 13.46
C ILE A 215 -26.09 5.72 14.36
N ALA A 216 -26.00 6.48 15.46
CA ALA A 216 -27.11 6.70 16.37
C ALA A 216 -28.27 7.42 15.68
N PHE A 217 -27.96 8.40 14.82
CA PHE A 217 -28.92 9.17 14.03
C PHE A 217 -29.75 8.27 13.08
N LEU A 218 -29.09 7.33 12.38
CA LEU A 218 -29.80 6.39 11.49
C LEU A 218 -30.61 5.33 12.25
N GLY A 219 -30.21 5.04 13.49
CA GLY A 219 -30.85 4.07 14.38
C GLY A 219 -30.42 2.62 14.13
N ARG A 220 -30.63 1.76 15.13
CA ARG A 220 -30.17 0.35 15.11
C ARG A 220 -30.77 -0.51 13.99
N ASN A 221 -31.94 -0.15 13.48
CA ASN A 221 -32.65 -0.88 12.43
C ASN A 221 -32.31 -0.40 11.02
N SER A 222 -31.27 0.43 10.86
CA SER A 222 -30.90 1.02 9.58
C SER A 222 -30.30 0.03 8.58
N LYS A 223 -29.83 -1.16 9.00
CA LYS A 223 -29.20 -2.15 8.10
C LYS A 223 -27.99 -1.58 7.33
N ILE A 224 -27.20 -0.73 8.00
CA ILE A 224 -25.87 -0.30 7.54
C ILE A 224 -24.91 -1.49 7.50
N LEU A 225 -23.82 -1.39 6.71
CA LEU A 225 -22.81 -2.46 6.69
C LEU A 225 -22.18 -2.68 8.07
N ASN A 226 -21.47 -3.79 8.21
CA ASN A 226 -20.80 -4.12 9.45
C ASN A 226 -19.69 -3.11 9.76
N ASP A 227 -19.42 -2.86 11.05
CA ASP A 227 -18.34 -1.97 11.50
C ASP A 227 -16.96 -2.36 10.93
N ALA A 228 -16.76 -3.65 10.64
CA ALA A 228 -15.55 -4.16 9.99
C ALA A 228 -15.33 -3.62 8.57
N ASP A 229 -16.41 -3.22 7.88
CA ASP A 229 -16.38 -2.71 6.52
C ASP A 229 -16.24 -1.20 6.44
N GLU A 230 -16.27 -0.52 7.60
CA GLU A 230 -16.16 0.93 7.72
C GLU A 230 -17.26 1.71 6.96
N PRO A 231 -18.57 1.48 7.26
CA PRO A 231 -19.70 1.99 6.48
C PRO A 231 -19.89 3.51 6.49
N VAL A 232 -19.27 4.22 7.44
CA VAL A 232 -19.52 5.65 7.65
C VAL A 232 -18.29 6.42 7.19
N HIS A 233 -18.49 7.27 6.18
CA HIS A 233 -17.44 8.09 5.58
C HIS A 233 -17.77 9.56 5.82
N ILE A 234 -17.14 10.17 6.80
CA ILE A 234 -17.26 11.62 7.02
C ILE A 234 -16.17 12.31 6.19
N ILE A 235 -16.60 13.02 5.14
CA ILE A 235 -15.67 13.62 4.18
C ILE A 235 -14.93 14.79 4.83
N MET A 236 -13.63 14.84 4.57
CA MET A 236 -12.74 15.91 5.01
C MET A 236 -11.91 16.37 3.81
N GLU A 237 -11.87 17.68 3.59
CA GLU A 237 -10.92 18.26 2.63
C GLU A 237 -9.50 18.15 3.20
N ARG A 238 -8.64 17.37 2.53
CA ARG A 238 -7.32 16.98 3.06
C ARG A 238 -6.32 18.12 3.23
N VAL A 239 -6.53 19.25 2.56
CA VAL A 239 -5.64 20.43 2.61
C VAL A 239 -6.05 21.40 3.73
N THR A 240 -7.36 21.60 3.94
CA THR A 240 -7.87 22.57 4.91
C THR A 240 -8.29 21.93 6.23
N SER A 241 -8.42 20.61 6.26
CA SER A 241 -9.05 19.80 7.30
C SER A 241 -10.54 20.04 7.54
N LYS A 242 -11.20 20.80 6.68
CA LYS A 242 -12.60 21.12 6.85
C LYS A 242 -13.48 19.88 6.69
N THR A 243 -14.34 19.64 7.67
CA THR A 243 -15.42 18.64 7.62
C THR A 243 -16.47 19.06 6.60
N MET A 244 -16.82 18.13 5.71
CA MET A 244 -17.85 18.29 4.69
C MET A 244 -19.07 17.42 5.03
N ASP A 245 -19.73 16.83 4.03
CA ASP A 245 -20.87 15.95 4.23
C ASP A 245 -20.44 14.54 4.67
N ALA A 246 -21.38 13.73 5.16
CA ALA A 246 -21.15 12.32 5.47
C ALA A 246 -21.89 11.40 4.50
N TYR A 247 -21.30 10.24 4.23
CA TYR A 247 -21.93 9.16 3.50
C TYR A 247 -22.02 7.93 4.39
N VAL A 248 -23.10 7.16 4.22
CA VAL A 248 -23.29 5.90 4.91
C VAL A 248 -23.69 4.80 3.94
N GLU A 249 -22.98 3.68 4.01
CA GLU A 249 -23.21 2.50 3.20
C GLU A 249 -24.14 1.50 3.89
N PHE A 250 -25.08 0.97 3.12
CA PHE A 250 -26.14 0.05 3.51
C PHE A 250 -25.97 -1.29 2.80
N CYS A 251 -26.49 -2.36 3.42
CA CYS A 251 -26.45 -3.70 2.83
C CYS A 251 -27.09 -3.73 1.45
N THR A 252 -28.20 -3.02 1.26
CA THR A 252 -28.96 -2.97 0.00
C THR A 252 -29.41 -1.56 -0.34
N LEU A 253 -29.81 -1.33 -1.59
CA LEU A 253 -30.37 -0.05 -2.02
C LEU A 253 -31.72 0.22 -1.33
N GLU A 254 -32.53 -0.82 -1.13
CA GLU A 254 -33.82 -0.76 -0.48
C GLU A 254 -33.69 -0.33 0.99
N ASP A 255 -32.63 -0.76 1.68
CA ASP A 255 -32.32 -0.30 3.04
C ASP A 255 -32.03 1.21 3.09
N ALA A 256 -31.25 1.71 2.12
CA ALA A 256 -30.94 3.13 1.98
C ALA A 256 -32.20 3.95 1.67
N MET A 257 -33.04 3.49 0.74
CA MET A 257 -34.32 4.14 0.41
C MET A 257 -35.23 4.25 1.64
N ARG A 258 -35.38 3.17 2.42
CA ARG A 258 -36.18 3.17 3.65
C ARG A 258 -35.63 4.14 4.70
N ALA A 259 -34.32 4.33 4.78
CA ALA A 259 -33.72 5.30 5.69
C ALA A 259 -34.09 6.74 5.30
N VAL A 260 -34.09 7.05 4.00
CA VAL A 260 -34.49 8.35 3.46
C VAL A 260 -35.99 8.59 3.62
N GLU A 261 -36.84 7.61 3.29
CA GLU A 261 -38.29 7.71 3.47
C GLU A 261 -38.68 7.98 4.93
N ARG A 262 -38.01 7.32 5.88
CA ARG A 262 -38.18 7.57 7.32
C ARG A 262 -37.81 9.01 7.69
N HIS A 263 -36.73 9.55 7.12
CA HIS A 263 -36.33 10.93 7.32
C HIS A 263 -37.38 11.90 6.78
N ILE A 264 -37.85 11.70 5.55
CA ILE A 264 -38.90 12.51 4.93
C ILE A 264 -40.18 12.47 5.76
N SER A 265 -40.61 11.28 6.17
CA SER A 265 -41.80 11.10 7.03
C SER A 265 -41.67 11.85 8.36
N ASN A 266 -40.49 11.82 8.99
CA ASN A 266 -40.24 12.58 10.22
C ASN A 266 -40.36 14.10 9.98
N ILE A 267 -39.79 14.60 8.88
CA ILE A 267 -39.90 16.03 8.51
C ILE A 267 -41.36 16.42 8.27
N THR A 268 -42.12 15.63 7.52
CA THR A 268 -43.56 15.87 7.28
C THR A 268 -44.35 15.90 8.58
N ASN A 269 -43.97 15.06 9.54
CA ASN A 269 -44.56 15.04 10.90
C ASN A 269 -43.99 16.14 11.82
N SER A 270 -43.37 17.19 11.28
CA SER A 270 -42.79 18.31 12.03
C SER A 270 -41.73 17.90 13.06
N ARG A 271 -41.04 16.77 12.82
CA ARG A 271 -39.91 16.30 13.63
C ARG A 271 -38.62 16.48 12.82
N PRO A 272 -37.93 17.63 12.94
CA PRO A 272 -36.70 17.86 12.19
C PRO A 272 -35.63 16.84 12.61
N SER A 273 -35.05 16.16 11.63
CA SER A 273 -33.93 15.26 11.88
C SER A 273 -32.68 16.09 12.18
N ARG A 274 -32.14 15.93 13.38
CA ARG A 274 -31.03 16.73 13.88
C ARG A 274 -29.84 15.85 14.20
N LEU A 275 -28.65 16.38 13.95
CA LEU A 275 -27.39 15.81 14.41
C LEU A 275 -26.72 16.88 15.27
N GLY A 276 -26.65 16.62 16.58
CA GLY A 276 -26.33 17.65 17.56
C GLY A 276 -27.36 18.79 17.53
N ASP A 277 -26.88 20.02 17.37
CA ASP A 277 -27.67 21.24 17.30
C ASP A 277 -28.12 21.63 15.88
N ARG A 278 -27.62 20.93 14.84
CA ARG A 278 -27.93 21.24 13.43
C ARG A 278 -29.02 20.36 12.87
N ALA A 279 -29.95 20.97 12.14
CA ALA A 279 -30.84 20.24 11.25
C ALA A 279 -30.03 19.75 10.04
N VAL A 280 -30.15 18.46 9.75
CA VAL A 280 -29.44 17.81 8.64
C VAL A 280 -30.42 17.39 7.57
N ASP A 281 -29.92 17.32 6.34
CA ASP A 281 -30.67 16.83 5.19
C ASP A 281 -30.15 15.44 4.81
N VAL A 282 -31.06 14.53 4.49
CA VAL A 282 -30.73 13.12 4.21
C VAL A 282 -31.30 12.77 2.85
N GLU A 283 -30.40 12.50 1.90
CA GLU A 283 -30.75 12.19 0.53
C GLU A 283 -30.21 10.81 0.11
N LEU A 284 -30.94 10.16 -0.79
CA LEU A 284 -30.44 8.96 -1.45
C LEU A 284 -29.26 9.35 -2.34
N SER A 285 -28.18 8.58 -2.28
CA SER A 285 -26.97 8.84 -3.03
C SER A 285 -26.46 7.57 -3.72
N SER A 286 -25.27 7.67 -4.31
CA SER A 286 -24.65 6.59 -5.07
C SER A 286 -23.21 6.38 -4.64
N GLN A 287 -22.72 5.17 -4.84
CA GLN A 287 -21.31 4.82 -4.64
C GLN A 287 -20.40 5.78 -5.44
N GLY A 288 -20.77 6.13 -6.68
CA GLY A 288 -19.98 7.06 -7.49
C GLY A 288 -19.93 8.49 -6.93
N SER A 289 -20.98 8.94 -6.25
CA SER A 289 -20.94 10.25 -5.56
C SER A 289 -20.04 10.22 -4.33
N LEU A 290 -20.06 9.13 -3.57
CA LEU A 290 -19.10 8.91 -2.48
C LEU A 290 -17.66 8.89 -3.00
N MET A 291 -17.38 8.15 -4.08
CA MET A 291 -16.04 8.06 -4.66
C MET A 291 -15.54 9.41 -5.17
N ARG A 292 -16.40 10.19 -5.83
CA ARG A 292 -16.07 11.54 -6.29
C ARG A 292 -15.69 12.48 -5.13
N ASP A 293 -16.42 12.43 -4.02
CA ASP A 293 -16.13 13.27 -2.85
C ASP A 293 -14.93 12.76 -2.03
N LEU A 294 -14.62 11.46 -2.09
CA LEU A 294 -13.41 10.88 -1.49
C LEU A 294 -12.14 11.17 -2.30
N PHE A 295 -12.23 11.24 -3.62
CA PHE A 295 -11.10 11.45 -4.54
C PHE A 295 -11.34 12.69 -5.42
N PRO A 296 -11.45 13.90 -4.82
CA PRO A 296 -11.85 15.10 -5.54
C PRO A 296 -10.82 15.56 -6.59
N LEU A 297 -9.54 15.19 -6.43
CA LEU A 297 -8.47 15.52 -7.38
C LEU A 297 -8.30 14.48 -8.50
N ALA A 298 -9.12 13.41 -8.51
CA ALA A 298 -9.12 12.41 -9.58
C ALA A 298 -9.82 12.94 -10.84
N THR A 299 -9.20 13.92 -11.49
CA THR A 299 -9.66 14.47 -12.78
C THR A 299 -9.63 13.41 -13.88
N GLY A 300 -10.38 13.61 -14.96
CA GLY A 300 -10.37 12.68 -16.09
C GLY A 300 -11.02 11.32 -15.83
N VAL A 301 -11.78 11.19 -14.73
CA VAL A 301 -12.51 9.99 -14.34
C VAL A 301 -14.00 10.28 -14.21
N ILE A 302 -14.82 9.35 -14.68
CA ILE A 302 -16.25 9.27 -14.43
C ILE A 302 -16.46 8.07 -13.51
N TRP A 303 -17.20 8.24 -12.41
CA TRP A 303 -17.45 7.17 -11.45
C TRP A 303 -18.75 6.44 -11.78
N ASP A 304 -18.65 5.22 -12.31
CA ASP A 304 -19.77 4.28 -12.39
C ASP A 304 -19.80 3.39 -11.13
N GLY A 305 -20.57 3.84 -10.14
CA GLY A 305 -20.53 3.26 -8.81
C GLY A 305 -19.13 3.39 -8.19
N ALA A 306 -18.58 2.29 -7.65
CA ALA A 306 -17.20 2.22 -7.15
C ALA A 306 -16.15 2.10 -8.26
N THR A 307 -16.56 1.92 -9.52
CA THR A 307 -15.67 1.66 -10.65
C THR A 307 -15.32 2.97 -11.36
N PRO A 308 -14.04 3.35 -11.48
CA PRO A 308 -13.61 4.48 -12.29
C PRO A 308 -13.60 4.13 -13.78
N GLU A 309 -14.26 4.96 -14.59
CA GLU A 309 -14.15 5.00 -16.05
C GLU A 309 -13.26 6.16 -16.48
N PHE A 310 -12.24 5.89 -17.29
CA PHE A 310 -11.25 6.90 -17.67
C PHE A 310 -11.65 7.59 -18.96
N LYS A 311 -11.67 8.92 -18.95
CA LYS A 311 -11.85 9.70 -20.17
C LYS A 311 -10.66 9.49 -21.13
N PRO A 312 -10.89 9.54 -22.45
CA PRO A 312 -9.81 9.57 -23.43
C PRO A 312 -8.85 10.74 -23.14
N TYR A 313 -7.58 10.55 -23.51
CA TYR A 313 -6.58 11.60 -23.37
C TYR A 313 -6.95 12.81 -24.25
N ASN A 314 -7.07 13.97 -23.63
CA ASN A 314 -7.31 15.25 -24.31
C ASN A 314 -6.00 16.06 -24.34
N ALA A 315 -5.43 16.23 -25.54
CA ALA A 315 -4.21 17.01 -25.73
C ALA A 315 -4.44 18.53 -25.63
N HIS A 316 -5.66 19.01 -25.89
CA HIS A 316 -6.00 20.43 -25.87
C HIS A 316 -6.25 20.95 -24.45
N GLU A 317 -6.71 20.07 -23.56
CA GLU A 317 -6.97 20.40 -22.16
C GLU A 317 -6.24 19.43 -21.22
N PRO A 318 -4.90 19.48 -21.13
CA PRO A 318 -4.12 18.52 -20.36
C PRO A 318 -4.46 18.49 -18.86
N TRP A 319 -5.03 19.58 -18.34
CA TRP A 319 -5.47 19.67 -16.95
C TRP A 319 -6.69 18.81 -16.63
N GLU A 320 -7.50 18.44 -17.63
CA GLU A 320 -8.66 17.56 -17.45
C GLU A 320 -8.29 16.07 -17.47
N ASN A 321 -7.08 15.73 -17.93
CA ASN A 321 -6.63 14.34 -17.98
C ASN A 321 -6.44 13.75 -16.58
N PHE A 322 -6.47 12.42 -16.52
CA PHE A 322 -6.19 11.69 -15.30
C PHE A 322 -4.74 11.85 -14.87
N LYS A 323 -4.54 12.37 -13.65
CA LYS A 323 -3.22 12.56 -13.02
C LYS A 323 -2.96 11.59 -11.88
N GLY A 324 -4.00 10.91 -11.40
CA GLY A 324 -3.93 10.06 -10.23
C GLY A 324 -5.19 10.15 -9.39
N PHE A 325 -5.39 9.17 -8.50
CA PHE A 325 -6.50 9.20 -7.54
C PHE A 325 -6.22 10.07 -6.32
N ILE A 326 -4.94 10.20 -5.97
CA ILE A 326 -4.47 10.98 -4.83
C ILE A 326 -3.08 11.54 -5.14
N THR A 327 -2.75 12.68 -4.54
CA THR A 327 -1.40 13.27 -4.63
C THR A 327 -0.59 13.06 -3.34
N GLU A 328 0.73 13.21 -3.43
CA GLU A 328 1.60 13.13 -2.25
C GLU A 328 1.32 14.29 -1.27
N GLU A 329 1.01 15.48 -1.79
CA GLU A 329 0.69 16.66 -1.01
C GLU A 329 -0.58 16.48 -0.19
N GLU A 330 -1.62 15.83 -0.74
CA GLU A 330 -2.83 15.48 0.02
C GLU A 330 -2.50 14.59 1.23
N MET A 331 -1.57 13.65 1.08
CA MET A 331 -1.12 12.75 2.14
C MET A 331 -0.23 13.44 3.17
N ILE A 332 0.66 14.33 2.74
CA ILE A 332 1.47 15.16 3.63
C ILE A 332 0.58 16.07 4.46
N MET A 333 -0.38 16.76 3.85
CA MET A 333 -1.28 17.67 4.54
C MET A 333 -2.15 16.93 5.56
N LEU A 334 -2.64 15.74 5.22
CA LEU A 334 -3.38 14.89 6.15
C LEU A 334 -2.60 14.58 7.43
N VAL A 335 -1.29 14.30 7.31
CA VAL A 335 -0.40 14.09 8.47
C VAL A 335 -0.16 15.40 9.22
N LYS A 336 0.11 16.50 8.50
CA LYS A 336 0.40 17.81 9.11
C LYS A 336 -0.74 18.34 9.97
N HIS A 337 -1.99 18.02 9.61
CA HIS A 337 -3.15 18.35 10.41
C HIS A 337 -3.15 17.75 11.82
N VAL A 338 -2.52 16.59 11.99
CA VAL A 338 -2.34 15.92 13.29
C VAL A 338 -1.04 16.33 13.96
N GLU A 339 0.05 16.46 13.20
CA GLU A 339 1.37 16.82 13.74
C GLU A 339 1.39 18.26 14.30
N VAL A 340 0.66 19.16 13.65
CA VAL A 340 0.64 20.60 13.96
C VAL A 340 -0.80 21.10 14.13
N PRO A 341 -1.54 20.63 15.15
CA PRO A 341 -2.99 20.84 15.27
C PRO A 341 -3.35 22.31 15.47
N HIS A 342 -2.46 23.13 16.03
CA HIS A 342 -2.68 24.58 16.20
C HIS A 342 -2.71 25.35 14.87
N ARG A 343 -2.24 24.76 13.77
CA ARG A 343 -2.37 25.31 12.41
C ARG A 343 -3.63 24.81 11.69
N SER A 344 -4.41 23.95 12.34
CA SER A 344 -5.52 23.21 11.74
C SER A 344 -6.77 23.33 12.61
N PRO A 345 -7.51 24.45 12.54
CA PRO A 345 -8.60 24.75 13.47
C PRO A 345 -9.68 23.66 13.49
N PHE A 346 -10.04 23.09 12.33
CA PHE A 346 -11.03 22.01 12.26
C PHE A 346 -10.52 20.68 12.83
N SER A 347 -9.25 20.34 12.59
CA SER A 347 -8.66 19.13 13.18
C SER A 347 -8.48 19.23 14.69
N LYS A 348 -8.34 20.45 15.23
CA LYS A 348 -8.27 20.67 16.68
C LYS A 348 -9.58 20.28 17.37
N GLU A 349 -10.73 20.56 16.76
CA GLU A 349 -12.05 20.22 17.31
C GLU A 349 -12.41 18.74 17.15
N CYS A 350 -11.87 18.09 16.12
CA CYS A 350 -12.12 16.69 15.78
C CYS A 350 -10.80 15.98 15.42
N PRO A 351 -9.91 15.73 16.41
CA PRO A 351 -8.58 15.19 16.16
C PRO A 351 -8.59 13.76 15.60
N GLN A 352 -9.70 13.03 15.73
CA GLN A 352 -9.91 11.72 15.12
C GLN A 352 -10.07 11.76 13.60
N ARG A 353 -10.49 12.90 13.02
CA ARG A 353 -10.94 12.96 11.63
C ARG A 353 -9.86 12.63 10.60
N PRO A 354 -8.60 13.09 10.72
CA PRO A 354 -7.55 12.72 9.76
C PRO A 354 -7.34 11.20 9.66
N TYR A 355 -7.46 10.49 10.80
CA TYR A 355 -7.38 9.03 10.84
C TYR A 355 -8.57 8.36 10.16
N GLU A 356 -9.79 8.84 10.39
CA GLU A 356 -11.01 8.32 9.74
C GLU A 356 -11.01 8.59 8.23
N CYS A 357 -10.46 9.74 7.81
CA CYS A 357 -10.24 10.09 6.42
C CYS A 357 -9.24 9.10 5.77
N LEU A 358 -8.13 8.79 6.43
CA LEU A 358 -7.18 7.80 5.93
C LEU A 358 -7.81 6.40 5.85
N ILE A 359 -8.56 5.97 6.88
CA ILE A 359 -9.27 4.68 6.87
C ILE A 359 -10.20 4.57 5.66
N SER A 360 -11.04 5.59 5.44
CA SER A 360 -11.95 5.63 4.28
C SER A 360 -11.18 5.62 2.96
N THR A 361 -10.07 6.37 2.89
CA THR A 361 -9.19 6.42 1.73
C THR A 361 -8.62 5.04 1.43
N LEU A 362 -8.02 4.34 2.40
CA LEU A 362 -7.43 3.01 2.21
C LEU A 362 -8.47 1.96 1.80
N LYS A 363 -9.67 2.00 2.41
CA LYS A 363 -10.76 1.05 2.14
C LYS A 363 -11.42 1.25 0.78
N LYS A 364 -11.47 2.48 0.28
CA LYS A 364 -12.12 2.82 -0.99
C LYS A 364 -11.13 3.07 -2.13
N PHE A 365 -9.83 3.06 -1.89
CA PHE A 365 -8.85 3.31 -2.94
C PHE A 365 -8.97 2.26 -4.08
N PRO A 366 -9.01 2.66 -5.37
CA PRO A 366 -9.19 1.75 -6.51
C PRO A 366 -7.95 0.87 -6.84
N TRP A 367 -7.50 0.04 -5.89
CA TRP A 367 -6.29 -0.79 -6.05
C TRP A 367 -6.32 -1.72 -7.27
N SER A 368 -7.50 -2.19 -7.68
CA SER A 368 -7.66 -3.07 -8.85
C SER A 368 -7.23 -2.45 -10.17
N PHE A 369 -7.11 -1.11 -10.24
CA PHE A 369 -6.65 -0.37 -11.42
C PHE A 369 -5.14 -0.19 -11.41
N MET A 370 -4.41 -1.30 -11.41
CA MET A 370 -2.96 -1.33 -11.21
C MET A 370 -2.19 -0.52 -12.26
N ASP A 371 -2.69 -0.42 -13.49
CA ASP A 371 -2.11 0.38 -14.58
C ASP A 371 -2.32 1.89 -14.41
N ARG A 372 -3.05 2.30 -13.36
CA ARG A 372 -3.41 3.69 -13.04
C ARG A 372 -2.95 4.12 -11.65
N VAL A 373 -2.29 3.23 -10.92
CA VAL A 373 -1.73 3.47 -9.59
C VAL A 373 -0.22 3.36 -9.67
N THR A 374 0.50 4.40 -9.27
CA THR A 374 1.97 4.41 -9.32
C THR A 374 2.59 3.94 -8.00
N ILE A 375 3.86 3.54 -8.07
CA ILE A 375 4.67 3.22 -6.88
C ILE A 375 4.71 4.42 -5.92
N SER A 376 4.84 5.64 -6.45
CA SER A 376 4.83 6.88 -5.64
C SER A 376 3.50 7.07 -4.89
N GLN A 377 2.35 6.90 -5.55
CA GLN A 377 1.05 7.05 -4.89
C GLN A 377 0.85 6.05 -3.74
N ARG A 378 1.23 4.79 -3.97
CA ARG A 378 1.22 3.79 -2.90
C ARG A 378 2.15 4.19 -1.76
N ARG A 379 3.37 4.68 -2.07
CA ARG A 379 4.35 5.10 -1.07
C ARG A 379 3.80 6.27 -0.23
N ALA A 380 3.11 7.24 -0.84
CA ALA A 380 2.48 8.34 -0.13
C ALA A 380 1.42 7.86 0.88
N LEU A 381 0.55 6.94 0.46
CA LEU A 381 -0.45 6.32 1.34
C LEU A 381 0.19 5.52 2.49
N PHE A 382 1.22 4.72 2.18
CA PHE A 382 1.95 3.95 3.17
C PHE A 382 2.65 4.85 4.20
N ARG A 383 3.37 5.89 3.75
CA ARG A 383 4.04 6.85 4.63
C ARG A 383 3.06 7.56 5.55
N ALA A 384 1.96 8.08 5.00
CA ALA A 384 0.91 8.71 5.81
C ALA A 384 0.33 7.75 6.84
N THR A 385 0.14 6.48 6.49
CA THR A 385 -0.32 5.44 7.41
C THR A 385 0.64 5.23 8.57
N CYS A 386 1.93 5.09 8.30
CA CYS A 386 2.94 4.90 9.34
C CYS A 386 3.05 6.14 10.26
N GLU A 387 3.05 7.34 9.69
CA GLU A 387 3.12 8.57 10.49
C GLU A 387 1.88 8.78 11.36
N LEU A 388 0.67 8.56 10.80
CA LEU A 388 -0.55 8.64 11.60
C LEU A 388 -0.60 7.56 12.69
N LEU A 389 -0.18 6.32 12.41
CA LEU A 389 -0.08 5.30 13.46
C LEU A 389 0.88 5.73 14.59
N ARG A 390 2.06 6.27 14.26
CA ARG A 390 3.02 6.78 15.26
C ARG A 390 2.43 7.91 16.10
N LEU A 391 1.78 8.88 15.46
CA LEU A 391 1.18 10.03 16.13
C LEU A 391 0.03 9.59 17.05
N LEU A 392 -0.81 8.65 16.59
CA LEU A 392 -1.91 8.10 17.40
C LEU A 392 -1.39 7.31 18.60
N THR A 393 -0.38 6.46 18.42
CA THR A 393 0.28 5.73 19.53
C THR A 393 0.83 6.69 20.57
N ARG A 394 1.55 7.74 20.14
CA ARG A 394 2.09 8.76 21.04
C ARG A 394 0.98 9.48 21.80
N SER A 395 -0.12 9.82 21.12
CA SER A 395 -1.23 10.52 21.74
C SER A 395 -1.98 9.65 22.75
N LEU A 396 -2.14 8.36 22.46
CA LEU A 396 -2.71 7.37 23.40
C LEU A 396 -1.85 7.22 24.66
N GLN A 397 -0.52 7.19 24.52
CA GLN A 397 0.40 7.10 25.65
C GLN A 397 0.38 8.35 26.54
N LYS A 398 0.22 9.53 25.95
CA LYS A 398 0.13 10.80 26.68
C LYS A 398 -1.25 11.08 27.26
N GLY A 399 -2.29 10.50 26.67
CA GLY A 399 -3.68 10.78 27.03
C GLY A 399 -4.16 12.15 26.55
N ASP A 400 -3.70 12.64 25.39
CA ASP A 400 -4.00 14.01 24.93
C ASP A 400 -5.52 14.25 24.72
N ASP A 401 -6.25 13.26 24.19
CA ASP A 401 -7.71 13.30 24.02
C ASP A 401 -8.31 11.89 24.12
N VAL A 402 -8.58 11.46 25.36
CA VAL A 402 -9.09 10.12 25.67
C VAL A 402 -10.50 9.84 25.10
N VAL A 403 -11.23 10.88 24.70
CA VAL A 403 -12.61 10.75 24.19
C VAL A 403 -12.60 10.48 22.68
N ASN A 404 -11.76 11.18 21.94
CA ASN A 404 -11.73 11.10 20.48
C ASN A 404 -10.59 10.22 19.94
N LEU A 405 -9.41 10.29 20.56
CA LEU A 405 -8.23 9.50 20.18
C LEU A 405 -8.21 8.22 20.99
N THR A 406 -8.97 7.23 20.53
CA THR A 406 -9.25 6.00 21.28
C THR A 406 -8.44 4.81 20.78
N VAL A 407 -8.26 3.80 21.64
CA VAL A 407 -7.70 2.50 21.25
C VAL A 407 -8.54 1.84 20.15
N GLN A 408 -9.85 2.11 20.11
CA GLN A 408 -10.71 1.63 19.03
C GLN A 408 -10.35 2.27 17.68
N LEU A 409 -10.09 3.58 17.64
CA LEU A 409 -9.63 4.26 16.43
C LEU A 409 -8.29 3.68 15.94
N TYR A 410 -7.36 3.43 16.87
CA TYR A 410 -6.08 2.79 16.57
C TYR A 410 -6.26 1.41 15.93
N ARG A 411 -7.08 0.54 16.55
CA ARG A 411 -7.38 -0.80 16.00
C ARG A 411 -8.02 -0.73 14.62
N ARG A 412 -8.93 0.23 14.38
CA ARG A 412 -9.55 0.45 13.07
C ARG A 412 -8.52 0.84 12.02
N LEU A 413 -7.63 1.79 12.32
CA LEU A 413 -6.55 2.21 11.43
C LEU A 413 -5.58 1.06 11.13
N THR A 414 -5.12 0.33 12.14
CA THR A 414 -4.26 -0.85 11.97
C THR A 414 -4.94 -1.90 11.09
N LYS A 415 -6.22 -2.22 11.36
CA LYS A 415 -6.97 -3.21 10.58
C LYS A 415 -7.11 -2.78 9.12
N ALA A 416 -7.44 -1.51 8.86
CA ALA A 416 -7.55 -0.96 7.50
C ALA A 416 -6.21 -1.03 6.75
N ALA A 417 -5.11 -0.69 7.43
CA ALA A 417 -3.76 -0.75 6.86
C ALA A 417 -3.31 -2.20 6.57
N MET A 418 -3.46 -3.12 7.52
CA MET A 418 -3.06 -4.52 7.36
C MET A 418 -3.90 -5.26 6.32
N SER A 419 -5.17 -4.87 6.16
CA SER A 419 -6.08 -5.43 5.15
C SER A 419 -5.96 -4.73 3.78
N CYS A 420 -5.10 -3.71 3.65
CA CYS A 420 -4.94 -2.97 2.40
C CYS A 420 -4.35 -3.89 1.31
N PRO A 421 -5.03 -4.08 0.15
CA PRO A 421 -4.51 -4.92 -0.92
C PRO A 421 -3.32 -4.26 -1.66
N GLY A 422 -3.24 -2.93 -1.60
CA GLY A 422 -2.16 -2.14 -2.18
C GLY A 422 -0.79 -2.30 -1.50
N PHE A 423 -0.77 -2.60 -0.21
CA PHE A 423 0.46 -2.69 0.56
C PHE A 423 1.15 -4.03 0.35
N THR A 424 2.46 -3.96 0.09
CA THR A 424 3.31 -5.14 -0.09
C THR A 424 3.42 -5.93 1.21
N PRO A 425 3.85 -7.21 1.16
CA PRO A 425 4.16 -7.97 2.36
C PRO A 425 5.11 -7.23 3.32
N LEU A 426 6.17 -6.62 2.78
CA LEU A 426 7.12 -5.82 3.57
C LEU A 426 6.46 -4.59 4.22
N MET A 427 5.65 -3.82 3.48
CA MET A 427 4.94 -2.67 4.05
C MET A 427 4.02 -3.08 5.20
N LYS A 428 3.34 -4.22 5.06
CA LYS A 428 2.49 -4.77 6.11
C LYS A 428 3.29 -5.29 7.29
N ASP A 429 4.49 -5.83 7.08
CA ASP A 429 5.42 -6.20 8.17
C ASP A 429 5.85 -4.97 8.97
N ASP A 430 6.23 -3.88 8.30
CA ASP A 430 6.56 -2.60 8.95
C ASP A 430 5.38 -2.07 9.78
N ILE A 431 4.15 -2.16 9.24
CA ILE A 431 2.94 -1.76 9.96
C ILE A 431 2.67 -2.69 11.14
N ALA A 432 2.85 -4.01 10.98
CA ALA A 432 2.66 -4.98 12.06
C ALA A 432 3.62 -4.71 13.22
N TRP A 433 4.89 -4.47 12.91
CA TRP A 433 5.90 -4.08 13.89
C TRP A 433 5.54 -2.77 14.58
N LEU A 434 5.22 -1.73 13.80
CA LEU A 434 4.84 -0.43 14.33
C LEU A 434 3.59 -0.50 15.21
N ALA A 435 2.62 -1.32 14.81
CA ALA A 435 1.35 -1.43 15.49
C ALA A 435 1.33 -2.47 16.63
N ASN A 436 2.45 -3.14 16.88
CA ASN A 436 2.60 -4.24 17.83
C ASN A 436 1.54 -5.35 17.62
N VAL A 437 1.31 -5.73 16.36
CA VAL A 437 0.42 -6.83 16.00
C VAL A 437 1.09 -8.13 16.43
N THR A 438 0.34 -8.99 17.13
CA THR A 438 0.90 -10.26 17.62
C THR A 438 1.18 -11.21 16.46
N GLU A 439 2.21 -12.05 16.58
CA GLU A 439 2.56 -13.04 15.55
C GLU A 439 1.40 -13.98 15.21
N SER A 440 0.55 -14.29 16.19
CA SER A 440 -0.64 -15.12 16.01
C SER A 440 -1.76 -14.44 15.21
N ASP A 441 -1.73 -13.11 15.09
CA ASP A 441 -2.67 -12.33 14.30
C ASP A 441 -2.20 -12.13 12.84
N LEU A 442 -0.90 -12.25 12.55
CA LEU A 442 -0.34 -12.05 11.21
C LEU A 442 -0.98 -12.94 10.13
N PRO A 443 -1.26 -14.24 10.38
CA PRO A 443 -1.92 -15.09 9.39
C PRO A 443 -3.30 -14.57 8.96
N LYS A 444 -4.00 -13.82 9.83
CA LYS A 444 -5.32 -13.23 9.53
C LYS A 444 -5.26 -12.18 8.40
N TYR A 445 -4.07 -11.65 8.12
CA TYR A 445 -3.82 -10.66 7.08
C TYR A 445 -3.16 -11.23 5.83
N ASN A 446 -3.10 -12.57 5.71
CA ASN A 446 -2.51 -13.29 4.59
C ASN A 446 -1.04 -12.88 4.31
N LEU A 447 -0.26 -12.69 5.38
CA LEU A 447 1.16 -12.43 5.25
C LEU A 447 1.92 -13.74 4.94
N PRO A 448 2.87 -13.71 3.99
CA PRO A 448 3.75 -14.85 3.77
C PRO A 448 4.69 -15.06 4.97
N PRO A 449 5.34 -16.23 5.07
CA PRO A 449 6.44 -16.43 6.01
C PRO A 449 7.54 -15.39 5.78
N LEU A 450 8.12 -14.88 6.88
CA LEU A 450 9.20 -13.89 6.87
C LEU A 450 8.92 -12.70 5.93
N PRO A 451 7.82 -11.96 6.12
CA PRO A 451 7.39 -10.92 5.18
C PRO A 451 8.42 -9.79 5.01
N GLY A 452 9.26 -9.52 6.01
CA GLY A 452 10.40 -8.59 5.93
C GLY A 452 11.46 -8.93 4.88
N THR A 453 11.46 -10.15 4.33
CA THR A 453 12.37 -10.61 3.27
C THR A 453 11.84 -10.34 1.85
N TRP A 454 10.59 -9.89 1.71
CA TRP A 454 9.94 -9.61 0.42
C TRP A 454 10.26 -8.20 -0.10
N ARG A 455 11.55 -7.83 -0.07
CA ARG A 455 12.01 -6.46 -0.34
C ARG A 455 11.86 -6.00 -1.79
N HIS A 456 11.82 -6.96 -2.72
CA HIS A 456 11.85 -6.68 -4.15
C HIS A 456 10.53 -7.04 -4.87
N GLN A 457 9.51 -7.41 -4.11
CA GLN A 457 8.16 -7.67 -4.60
C GLN A 457 7.31 -6.43 -4.36
N TYR A 458 7.14 -5.65 -5.42
CA TYR A 458 6.37 -4.42 -5.43
C TYR A 458 4.96 -4.62 -5.97
N ALA A 459 4.59 -5.78 -6.52
CA ALA A 459 3.20 -6.03 -6.90
C ALA A 459 2.73 -7.45 -6.55
N LEU A 460 3.66 -8.40 -6.44
CA LEU A 460 3.36 -9.77 -6.07
C LEU A 460 3.25 -9.98 -4.56
N ALA A 461 2.32 -10.84 -4.17
CA ALA A 461 2.17 -11.38 -2.83
C ALA A 461 1.81 -12.87 -2.91
N ALA A 462 1.79 -13.55 -1.76
CA ALA A 462 1.29 -14.91 -1.67
C ALA A 462 -0.23 -14.95 -1.90
N LYS A 463 -0.70 -15.97 -2.64
CA LYS A 463 -2.12 -16.28 -2.79
C LYS A 463 -2.75 -16.57 -1.42
N VAL A 464 -4.04 -16.26 -1.31
CA VAL A 464 -4.80 -16.60 -0.11
C VAL A 464 -4.80 -18.11 0.08
N ASN A 465 -4.49 -18.57 1.29
CA ASN A 465 -4.38 -20.00 1.66
C ASN A 465 -3.20 -20.75 0.99
N ALA A 466 -2.25 -20.06 0.34
CA ALA A 466 -1.04 -20.71 -0.13
C ALA A 466 -0.24 -21.29 1.04
N GLN A 467 0.17 -22.55 0.91
CA GLN A 467 0.86 -23.24 1.99
C GLN A 467 2.30 -22.70 2.13
N PRO A 468 2.76 -22.39 3.36
CA PRO A 468 4.08 -21.79 3.60
C PRO A 468 5.26 -22.54 2.97
N ASP A 469 5.23 -23.86 2.99
CA ASP A 469 6.29 -24.70 2.46
C ASP A 469 6.31 -24.71 0.92
N VAL A 470 5.15 -24.63 0.27
CA VAL A 470 5.05 -24.42 -1.19
C VAL A 470 5.67 -23.08 -1.58
N ILE A 471 5.30 -22.00 -0.89
CA ILE A 471 5.88 -20.65 -1.12
C ILE A 471 7.41 -20.71 -1.00
N ASN A 472 7.91 -21.28 0.11
CA ASN A 472 9.34 -21.40 0.38
C ASN A 472 10.05 -22.25 -0.68
N TRP A 473 9.40 -23.30 -1.19
CA TRP A 473 9.95 -24.10 -2.28
C TRP A 473 10.13 -23.27 -3.55
N TYR A 474 9.12 -22.52 -4.02
CA TYR A 474 9.28 -21.66 -5.19
C TYR A 474 10.37 -20.60 -4.99
N ILE A 475 10.39 -19.94 -3.83
CA ILE A 475 11.45 -18.97 -3.48
C ILE A 475 12.83 -19.63 -3.53
N SER A 476 12.97 -20.85 -3.02
CA SER A 476 14.25 -21.58 -3.05
C SER A 476 14.71 -21.89 -4.48
N ILE A 477 13.81 -22.31 -5.38
CA ILE A 477 14.15 -22.57 -6.78
C ILE A 477 14.57 -21.28 -7.49
N ILE A 478 13.85 -20.18 -7.25
CA ILE A 478 14.16 -18.86 -7.83
C ILE A 478 15.52 -18.36 -7.33
N ARG A 479 15.77 -18.45 -6.02
CA ARG A 479 17.04 -18.08 -5.40
C ARG A 479 18.19 -18.91 -5.97
N ASP A 480 18.04 -20.23 -5.98
CA ASP A 480 19.12 -21.14 -6.39
C ASP A 480 19.46 -20.96 -7.87
N GLN A 481 18.46 -20.75 -8.73
CA GLN A 481 18.70 -20.51 -10.15
C GLN A 481 19.30 -19.13 -10.41
N SER A 482 18.77 -18.06 -9.80
CA SER A 482 19.35 -16.71 -9.95
C SER A 482 20.78 -16.63 -9.42
N HIS A 483 21.12 -17.40 -8.38
CA HIS A 483 22.49 -17.53 -7.90
C HIS A 483 23.40 -18.24 -8.89
N LYS A 484 22.93 -19.33 -9.51
CA LYS A 484 23.69 -19.99 -10.60
C LYS A 484 23.94 -19.05 -11.75
N ASP A 485 22.92 -18.30 -12.17
CA ASP A 485 23.03 -17.33 -13.26
C ASP A 485 24.06 -16.24 -12.92
N MET A 486 24.03 -15.70 -11.69
CA MET A 486 25.07 -14.77 -11.21
C MET A 486 26.48 -15.37 -11.31
N MET A 487 26.66 -16.64 -10.96
CA MET A 487 27.96 -17.31 -11.02
C MET A 487 28.50 -17.52 -12.45
N THR A 488 27.65 -17.40 -13.48
CA THR A 488 28.09 -17.45 -14.89
C THR A 488 28.65 -16.13 -15.42
N LEU A 489 28.45 -15.02 -14.69
CA LEU A 489 28.92 -13.70 -15.08
C LEU A 489 30.45 -13.55 -14.92
N SER A 490 31.01 -12.53 -15.58
CA SER A 490 32.44 -12.21 -15.44
C SER A 490 32.79 -11.87 -13.98
N ILE A 491 34.06 -12.05 -13.59
CA ILE A 491 34.52 -11.75 -12.22
C ILE A 491 34.15 -10.31 -11.80
N GLN A 492 34.31 -9.35 -12.71
CA GLN A 492 34.00 -7.95 -12.43
C GLN A 492 32.51 -7.74 -12.18
N GLU A 493 31.64 -8.29 -13.01
CA GLU A 493 30.19 -8.20 -12.84
C GLU A 493 29.72 -8.89 -11.55
N ARG A 494 30.30 -10.05 -11.22
CA ARG A 494 29.99 -10.78 -9.99
C ARG A 494 30.36 -9.97 -8.75
N ASN A 495 31.54 -9.37 -8.72
CA ASN A 495 31.97 -8.54 -7.59
C ASN A 495 31.02 -7.35 -7.40
N ASN A 496 30.64 -6.67 -8.49
CA ASN A 496 29.69 -5.55 -8.43
C ASN A 496 28.31 -5.98 -7.89
N LEU A 497 27.80 -7.14 -8.31
CA LEU A 497 26.52 -7.66 -7.82
C LEU A 497 26.60 -8.15 -6.37
N GLN A 498 27.73 -8.71 -5.94
CA GLN A 498 27.94 -9.14 -4.56
C GLN A 498 28.03 -7.95 -3.60
N GLU A 499 28.68 -6.86 -4.01
CA GLU A 499 28.71 -5.60 -3.25
C GLU A 499 27.29 -5.06 -3.05
N LYS A 500 26.50 -4.96 -4.13
CA LYS A 500 25.10 -4.54 -4.05
C LYS A 500 24.22 -5.49 -3.23
N ALA A 501 24.49 -6.79 -3.30
CA ALA A 501 23.76 -7.79 -2.55
C ALA A 501 23.96 -7.64 -1.03
N ALA A 502 25.06 -7.02 -0.58
CA ALA A 502 25.30 -6.77 0.85
C ALA A 502 24.26 -5.82 1.47
N ASP A 503 23.65 -4.96 0.65
CA ASP A 503 22.65 -3.98 1.08
C ASP A 503 21.21 -4.52 1.03
N THR A 504 21.00 -5.77 0.62
CA THR A 504 19.67 -6.34 0.49
C THR A 504 19.52 -7.75 1.06
N ASP A 505 18.27 -8.23 1.10
CA ASP A 505 17.92 -9.56 1.58
C ASP A 505 18.06 -10.59 0.44
N MET A 506 18.79 -11.68 0.72
CA MET A 506 19.10 -12.72 -0.26
C MET A 506 18.12 -13.91 -0.24
N THR A 507 16.97 -13.79 0.42
CA THR A 507 15.93 -14.83 0.45
C THR A 507 15.46 -15.19 -0.96
N TRP A 508 15.33 -14.19 -1.84
CA TRP A 508 15.01 -14.38 -3.26
C TRP A 508 16.24 -14.48 -4.18
N GLY A 509 17.45 -14.52 -3.61
CA GLY A 509 18.70 -14.54 -4.36
C GLY A 509 18.92 -13.26 -5.17
N TYR A 510 19.37 -13.42 -6.41
CA TYR A 510 19.61 -12.31 -7.33
C TYR A 510 18.40 -11.98 -8.22
N PHE A 511 17.19 -12.40 -7.83
CA PHE A 511 15.93 -12.06 -8.51
C PHE A 511 15.81 -10.56 -8.82
N TRP A 512 16.20 -9.71 -7.86
CA TRP A 512 16.14 -8.26 -7.99
C TRP A 512 17.00 -7.71 -9.13
N ASN A 513 18.10 -8.39 -9.46
CA ASN A 513 18.95 -8.02 -10.60
C ASN A 513 18.24 -8.31 -11.94
N GLU A 514 17.49 -9.41 -12.01
CA GLU A 514 16.73 -9.78 -13.22
C GLU A 514 15.50 -8.90 -13.47
N LEU A 515 14.93 -8.31 -12.42
CA LEU A 515 13.89 -7.27 -12.57
C LEU A 515 14.42 -6.08 -13.34
N GLY A 516 15.70 -5.73 -13.14
CA GLY A 516 16.34 -4.60 -13.80
C GLY A 516 15.76 -3.25 -13.38
N TYR A 517 15.10 -3.16 -12.21
CA TYR A 517 14.61 -1.88 -11.67
C TYR A 517 15.71 -0.85 -11.47
N GLU A 518 16.97 -1.28 -11.35
CA GLU A 518 18.13 -0.39 -11.35
C GLU A 518 18.15 0.56 -12.55
N ARG A 519 17.70 0.11 -13.72
CA ARG A 519 17.60 0.94 -14.94
C ARG A 519 16.55 2.04 -14.83
N PHE A 520 15.63 1.91 -13.88
CA PHE A 520 14.52 2.83 -13.66
C PHE A 520 14.67 3.61 -12.34
N MET A 521 15.77 3.43 -11.58
CA MET A 521 15.99 4.09 -10.28
C MET A 521 15.73 5.61 -10.34
N GLY A 522 15.14 6.14 -9.27
CA GLY A 522 14.74 7.55 -9.18
C GLY A 522 13.35 7.83 -9.75
N PRO A 523 13.14 8.96 -10.45
CA PRO A 523 11.80 9.38 -10.89
C PRO A 523 11.07 8.37 -11.79
N GLY A 524 11.80 7.57 -12.58
CA GLY A 524 11.21 6.55 -13.45
C GLY A 524 10.52 5.43 -12.66
N PHE A 525 11.15 4.98 -11.58
CA PHE A 525 10.62 3.95 -10.69
C PHE A 525 9.38 4.46 -9.94
N ASP A 526 9.43 5.71 -9.47
CA ASP A 526 8.32 6.31 -8.75
C ASP A 526 7.05 6.48 -9.61
N GLN A 527 7.22 6.70 -10.92
CA GLN A 527 6.13 6.78 -11.91
C GLN A 527 5.71 5.43 -12.49
N MET A 528 6.46 4.36 -12.21
CA MET A 528 6.08 3.03 -12.63
C MET A 528 4.74 2.65 -11.99
N THR A 529 3.83 2.13 -12.83
CA THR A 529 2.54 1.65 -12.36
C THR A 529 2.68 0.30 -11.67
N LEU A 530 1.76 -0.03 -10.78
CA LEU A 530 1.74 -1.35 -10.13
C LEU A 530 1.56 -2.48 -11.16
N GLY A 531 0.86 -2.23 -12.27
CA GLY A 531 0.73 -3.18 -13.37
C GLY A 531 2.05 -3.43 -14.11
N GLN A 532 2.84 -2.38 -14.37
CA GLN A 532 4.19 -2.52 -14.94
C GLN A 532 5.12 -3.28 -13.99
N ALA A 533 5.06 -3.01 -12.68
CA ALA A 533 5.83 -3.74 -11.68
C ALA A 533 5.43 -5.23 -11.63
N ALA A 534 4.12 -5.53 -11.66
CA ALA A 534 3.61 -6.90 -11.70
C ALA A 534 4.10 -7.66 -12.94
N TYR A 535 4.03 -7.02 -14.10
CA TYR A 535 4.52 -7.59 -15.35
C TYR A 535 6.03 -7.89 -15.27
N ALA A 536 6.83 -6.95 -14.77
CA ALA A 536 8.27 -7.15 -14.61
C ALA A 536 8.60 -8.31 -13.65
N GLU A 537 7.89 -8.39 -12.52
CA GLU A 537 8.06 -9.43 -11.51
C GLU A 537 7.66 -10.82 -12.02
N LEU A 538 6.47 -10.96 -12.60
CA LEU A 538 5.99 -12.23 -13.15
C LEU A 538 6.89 -12.70 -14.30
N SER A 539 7.25 -11.80 -15.21
CA SER A 539 8.13 -12.14 -16.33
C SER A 539 9.52 -12.59 -15.85
N ALA A 540 10.05 -11.98 -14.78
CA ALA A 540 11.31 -12.41 -14.19
C ALA A 540 11.20 -13.80 -13.54
N ILE A 541 10.14 -14.05 -12.76
CA ILE A 541 9.88 -15.36 -12.16
C ILE A 541 9.76 -16.43 -13.25
N GLU A 542 8.99 -16.16 -14.30
CA GLU A 542 8.78 -17.08 -15.43
C GLU A 542 10.12 -17.44 -16.10
N ARG A 543 10.94 -16.44 -16.45
CA ARG A 543 12.25 -16.65 -17.05
C ARG A 543 13.17 -17.50 -16.17
N ILE A 544 13.18 -17.25 -14.86
CA ILE A 544 14.01 -17.99 -13.90
C ILE A 544 13.53 -19.44 -13.79
N LEU A 545 12.23 -19.65 -13.60
CA LEU A 545 11.66 -20.99 -13.46
C LEU A 545 11.83 -21.81 -14.74
N TYR A 546 11.73 -21.18 -15.91
CA TYR A 546 11.99 -21.82 -17.20
C TYR A 546 13.41 -22.39 -17.30
N ARG A 547 14.42 -21.69 -16.74
CA ARG A 547 15.80 -22.19 -16.68
C ARG A 547 16.01 -23.22 -15.57
N ALA A 548 15.26 -23.12 -14.48
CA ALA A 548 15.45 -23.95 -13.29
C ALA A 548 14.79 -25.32 -13.36
N LEU A 549 13.70 -25.45 -14.13
CA LEU A 549 12.83 -26.62 -14.16
C LEU A 549 12.93 -27.35 -15.52
N PRO A 550 12.71 -28.68 -15.54
CA PRO A 550 12.70 -29.42 -16.79
C PRO A 550 11.55 -28.98 -17.71
N ALA A 551 11.83 -28.90 -19.01
CA ALA A 551 10.78 -28.78 -20.03
C ALA A 551 9.85 -30.00 -19.96
N ALA A 552 8.57 -29.82 -20.28
CA ALA A 552 7.66 -30.96 -20.41
C ALA A 552 8.21 -31.95 -21.44
N LYS A 553 8.38 -33.22 -21.04
CA LYS A 553 8.62 -34.29 -22.00
C LYS A 553 7.36 -34.43 -22.82
N THR A 554 7.42 -34.02 -24.09
CA THR A 554 6.43 -34.42 -25.10
C THR A 554 6.54 -35.94 -25.19
N TYR A 555 5.54 -36.65 -24.68
CA TYR A 555 5.39 -38.09 -24.88
C TYR A 555 4.63 -38.36 -26.17
#